data_AF-E3EL22-F1
#
_entry.id   AF-E3EL22-F1
#
_cell.length_a   1.000
_cell.length_b   1.000
_cell.length_c   1.000
_cell.angle_alpha   90.00
_cell.angle_beta   90.00
_cell.angle_gamma   90.00
#
_symmetry.space_group_name_H-M   'P 1'
#
loop_
_entity.id
_entity.type
_entity.pdbx_description
1 polymer ?
#
loop_
_entity_poly.entity_id
_entity_poly.type
_entity_poly.pdbx_seq_one_letter_code
_entity_poly.pdbx_strand_id
1 'polypeptide(L)' 'MKIRVVDSKPRKDESDINRLIGEVFDVKEKNEQGVMIAFGETGLFLIRNEEFEVIEEEQK' A
#
# COMPACT_ATOMS: atom_id res chain seq x y z
N MET A 1 -3.77 -11.50 -1.17
CA MET A 1 -4.18 -10.28 -1.86
C MET A 1 -3.00 -9.35 -1.90
N LYS A 2 -2.46 -9.13 -3.09
CA LYS A 2 -1.42 -8.14 -3.35
C LYS A 2 -2.01 -6.88 -3.94
N ILE A 3 -1.35 -5.79 -3.65
CA ILE A 3 -1.65 -4.48 -4.24
C ILE A 3 -0.39 -3.87 -4.83
N ARG A 4 -0.53 -3.08 -5.89
CA ARG A 4 0.51 -2.18 -6.39
C ARG A 4 0.12 -0.78 -5.97
N VAL A 5 1.02 -0.08 -5.31
CA VAL A 5 0.81 1.34 -4.99
C VAL A 5 1.00 2.15 -6.27
N VAL A 6 0.00 2.91 -6.69
CA VAL A 6 0.01 3.69 -7.95
C VAL A 6 0.16 5.19 -7.71
N ASP A 7 -0.18 5.64 -6.51
CA ASP A 7 0.00 7.01 -6.04
C ASP A 7 0.28 6.99 -4.53
N SER A 8 0.85 8.05 -3.99
CA SER A 8 0.98 8.21 -2.55
C SER A 8 0.99 9.67 -2.15
N LYS A 9 0.12 10.04 -1.21
CA LYS A 9 0.06 11.39 -0.64
C LYS A 9 0.67 11.39 0.76
N PRO A 10 1.99 11.59 0.89
CA PRO A 10 2.66 11.64 2.19
C PRO A 10 2.02 12.65 3.12
N ARG A 11 1.74 12.23 4.35
CA ARG A 11 1.53 13.19 5.46
C ARG A 11 2.87 13.77 5.89
N LYS A 12 2.82 14.85 6.68
CA LYS A 12 4.00 15.63 7.11
C LYS A 12 5.19 14.80 7.61
N ASP A 13 4.94 13.60 8.13
CA ASP A 13 5.96 12.74 8.74
C ASP A 13 6.23 11.44 7.96
N GLU A 14 5.62 11.24 6.80
CA GLU A 14 5.73 10.01 5.99
C GLU A 14 6.64 10.22 4.78
N SER A 15 7.87 10.67 5.00
CA SER A 15 8.78 11.05 3.90
C SER A 15 9.16 9.90 2.95
N ASP A 16 9.07 8.65 3.41
CA ASP A 16 9.47 7.46 2.63
C ASP A 16 8.32 6.83 1.84
N ILE A 17 7.07 7.24 2.03
CA ILE A 17 5.90 6.57 1.44
C ILE A 17 5.88 6.67 -0.09
N ASN A 18 6.51 7.70 -0.66
CA ASN A 18 6.68 7.85 -2.11
C ASN A 18 7.52 6.72 -2.73
N ARG A 19 8.36 6.04 -1.94
CA ARG A 19 9.18 4.90 -2.41
C ARG A 19 8.34 3.65 -2.67
N LEU A 20 7.09 3.64 -2.20
CA LEU A 20 6.17 2.52 -2.40
C LEU A 20 5.55 2.55 -3.80
N ILE A 21 5.48 3.73 -4.43
CA ILE A 21 4.81 3.91 -5.72
C ILE A 21 5.51 3.04 -6.79
N GLY A 22 4.73 2.20 -7.47
CA GLY A 22 5.18 1.22 -8.45
C GLY A 22 5.48 -0.17 -7.87
N GLU A 23 5.68 -0.26 -6.56
CA GLU A 23 6.03 -1.51 -5.86
C GLU A 23 4.78 -2.31 -5.47
N VAL A 24 4.99 -3.61 -5.31
CA VAL A 24 3.95 -4.59 -4.98
C VAL A 24 4.10 -5.05 -3.55
N PHE A 25 2.99 -5.04 -2.80
CA PHE A 25 2.97 -5.44 -1.41
C PHE A 25 1.87 -6.43 -1.11
N ASP A 26 2.17 -7.35 -0.18
CA ASP A 26 1.18 -8.18 0.48
C ASP A 26 0.41 -7.36 1.51
N VAL A 27 -0.92 -7.39 1.41
CA VAL A 27 -1.80 -6.72 2.37
C VAL A 27 -1.79 -7.48 3.69
N LYS A 28 -1.50 -6.76 4.79
CA LYS A 28 -1.54 -7.29 6.15
C LYS A 28 -2.92 -7.17 6.77
N GLU A 29 -3.56 -6.01 6.57
CA GLU A 29 -4.89 -5.73 7.09
C GLU A 29 -5.67 -4.86 6.09
N LYS A 30 -6.99 -4.97 6.07
CA LYS A 30 -7.87 -4.12 5.27
C LYS A 30 -8.96 -3.54 6.15
N ASN A 31 -9.18 -2.23 6.04
CA ASN A 31 -10.27 -1.52 6.70
C ASN A 31 -11.03 -0.66 5.69
N GLU A 32 -11.99 0.13 6.17
CA GLU A 32 -12.81 0.99 5.30
C GLU A 32 -12.00 2.09 4.60
N GLN A 33 -10.86 2.51 5.18
CA GLN A 33 -10.02 3.58 4.65
C GLN A 33 -9.03 3.09 3.58
N GLY A 34 -8.65 1.81 3.62
CA GLY A 34 -7.62 1.27 2.75
C GLY A 34 -7.05 -0.07 3.21
N VAL A 35 -5.78 -0.29 2.86
CA VAL A 35 -5.02 -1.49 3.21
C VAL A 35 -3.74 -1.12 3.96
N MET A 36 -3.39 -1.93 4.94
CA MET A 36 -2.13 -1.81 5.67
C MET A 36 -1.08 -2.73 5.03
N ILE A 37 0.07 -2.17 4.70
CA ILE A 37 1.23 -2.92 4.18
C ILE A 37 2.41 -2.76 5.13
N ALA A 38 3.32 -3.74 5.15
CA ALA A 38 4.57 -3.61 5.89
C ALA A 38 5.67 -3.03 4.99
N PHE A 39 6.39 -2.01 5.45
CA PHE A 39 7.51 -1.44 4.70
C PHE A 39 8.65 -0.99 5.63
N GLY A 40 9.88 -1.36 5.27
CA GLY A 40 11.09 -1.07 6.05
C GLY A 40 11.13 -1.74 7.43
N GLU A 41 12.02 -1.26 8.29
CA GLU A 41 12.09 -1.68 9.71
C GLU A 41 11.04 -0.97 10.58
N THR A 42 10.41 0.08 10.04
CA THR A 42 9.76 1.15 10.82
C THR A 42 8.24 1.07 10.94
N GLY A 43 7.52 0.22 10.19
CA GLY A 43 6.12 -0.08 10.52
C GLY A 43 5.15 -0.37 9.38
N LEU A 44 3.88 -0.46 9.76
CA LEU A 44 2.76 -0.68 8.86
C LEU A 44 2.28 0.67 8.29
N PHE A 45 2.16 0.76 6.97
CA PHE A 45 1.68 1.94 6.26
C PHE A 45 0.25 1.72 5.77
N LEU A 46 -0.61 2.73 5.97
CA LEU A 46 -1.94 2.75 5.40
C LEU A 46 -1.87 3.30 3.98
N ILE A 47 -2.25 2.47 3.01
CA ILE A 47 -2.43 2.87 1.60
C ILE A 47 -3.93 2.96 1.35
N ARG A 48 -4.41 4.14 0.95
CA ARG A 48 -5.84 4.38 0.76
C ARG A 48 -6.34 3.70 -0.50
N ASN A 49 -7.65 3.44 -0.57
CA ASN A 49 -8.27 2.78 -1.72
C ASN A 49 -8.02 3.47 -3.07
N GLU A 50 -7.74 4.78 -3.09
CA GLU A 50 -7.40 5.54 -4.30
C GLU A 50 -5.91 5.49 -4.69
N GLU A 51 -5.06 4.96 -3.81
CA GLU A 51 -3.59 4.99 -3.93
C GLU A 51 -3.01 3.65 -4.40
N PHE A 52 -3.83 2.62 -4.59
CA PHE A 52 -3.39 1.31 -5.04
C PHE A 52 -4.34 0.64 -6.02
N GLU A 53 -3.80 -0.29 -6.80
CA GLU A 53 -4.55 -1.26 -7.59
C GLU A 53 -4.36 -2.68 -7.01
N VAL A 54 -5.41 -3.50 -7.01
CA VAL A 54 -5.31 -4.90 -6.59
C VAL A 54 -4.76 -5.72 -7.74
N ILE A 55 -3.79 -6.60 -7.46
CA ILE A 55 -3.05 -7.37 -8.47
C ILE A 55 -3.13 -8.90 -8.28
N GLU A 56 -4.01 -9.42 -7.41
CA GLU A 56 -4.25 -10.87 -7.27
C GLU A 56 -5.75 -11.21 -7.40
N GLU A 57 -6.20 -12.27 -8.09
CA GLU A 57 -5.54 -13.37 -8.82
C GLU A 57 -6.01 -13.35 -10.29
N GLU A 58 -5.10 -13.60 -11.25
CA GLU A 58 -5.53 -14.19 -12.52
C GLU A 58 -6.10 -15.58 -12.22
N GLN A 59 -7.43 -15.61 -12.15
CA GLN A 59 -8.33 -16.70 -12.54
C GLN A 59 -7.79 -18.13 -12.40
N LYS A 60 -8.36 -18.88 -11.45
CA LYS A 60 -8.70 -20.28 -11.72
C LYS A 60 -9.94 -20.73 -10.97
#